data_AF-A3V8N1-F1
#
_entry.id   AF-A3V8N1-F1
#
_cell.length_a   1.000
_cell.length_b   1.000
_cell.length_c   1.000
_cell.angle_alpha   90.00
_cell.angle_beta   90.00
_cell.angle_gamma   90.00
#
_symmetry.space_group_name_H-M   'P 1'
#
loop_
_entity.id
_entity.type
_entity.pdbx_description
1 polymer ?
#
loop_
_entity_poly.entity_id
_entity_poly.type
_entity_poly.pdbx_seq_one_letter_code
_entity_poly.pdbx_strand_id
1 'polypeptide(L)'
;MRVILVVLCLLGAQSAIAQNVVHCSPAQDVIVRAALDHAKSLAITAASAVGDTPDYARWFGTYSDRNAETARATLKSVVRAIRAGGVSLQCDTLRDQGCGNDEYAWVYADKPYHIYLCPSFFDMPVLASLRPGTRASDNGTREGTLIHELSHFRSAGGTEDHCYTRRDCMGMALQEPDLAIENADSYQYFTEDVIYYASQPVIGKASP
;
A
#
# COMPACT_ATOMS: atom_id res chain seq x y z
N MET A 1 55.41 -20.04 16.74
CA MET A 1 54.52 -18.91 17.08
C MET A 1 53.52 -18.73 15.94
N ARG A 2 52.26 -19.13 16.12
CA ARG A 2 51.18 -18.92 15.15
C ARG A 2 50.40 -17.68 15.57
N VAL A 3 50.47 -16.62 14.78
CA VAL A 3 49.66 -15.41 14.98
C VAL A 3 48.31 -15.64 14.33
N ILE A 4 47.26 -15.75 15.14
CA ILE A 4 45.88 -15.82 14.68
C ILE A 4 45.42 -14.38 14.42
N LEU A 5 45.19 -14.04 13.15
CA LEU A 5 44.60 -12.77 12.75
C LEU A 5 43.09 -12.86 12.99
N VAL A 6 42.60 -12.25 14.06
CA VAL A 6 41.15 -12.11 14.29
C VAL A 6 40.65 -10.95 13.46
N VAL A 7 40.00 -11.25 12.33
CA VAL A 7 39.27 -10.25 11.54
C VAL A 7 37.96 -9.95 12.27
N LEU A 8 37.92 -8.81 12.96
CA LEU A 8 36.70 -8.27 13.54
C LEU A 8 35.81 -7.75 12.42
N CYS A 9 34.81 -8.54 12.01
CA CYS A 9 33.74 -8.07 11.12
C CYS A 9 32.87 -7.08 11.90
N LEU A 10 33.14 -5.78 11.74
CA LEU A 10 32.27 -4.71 12.19
C LEU A 10 31.01 -4.71 11.30
N LEU A 11 29.99 -5.45 11.73
CA LEU A 11 28.62 -5.27 11.25
C LEU A 11 28.15 -3.90 11.76
N GLY A 12 28.42 -2.84 10.99
CA GLY A 12 27.82 -1.54 11.22
C GLY A 12 26.31 -1.69 11.13
N ALA A 13 25.60 -1.46 12.24
CA ALA A 13 24.16 -1.31 12.23
C ALA A 13 23.85 -0.10 11.35
N GLN A 14 23.45 -0.34 10.09
CA GLN A 14 22.89 0.72 9.26
C GLN A 14 21.63 1.20 9.97
N SER A 15 21.65 2.44 10.47
CA SER A 15 20.44 3.09 10.96
C SER A 15 19.44 3.08 9.82
N ALA A 16 18.29 2.42 10.01
CA ALA A 16 17.19 2.55 9.08
C ALA A 16 16.87 4.04 8.94
N ILE A 17 16.88 4.56 7.72
CA ILE A 17 16.51 5.96 7.46
C ILE A 17 15.06 6.10 7.88
N ALA A 18 14.82 6.86 8.96
CA ALA A 18 13.49 7.10 9.48
C ALA A 18 12.72 7.99 8.50
N GLN A 19 11.48 7.63 8.22
CA GLN A 19 10.58 8.42 7.39
C GLN A 19 10.32 9.77 8.05
N ASN A 20 10.15 10.79 7.22
CA ASN A 20 9.81 12.12 7.71
C ASN A 20 8.32 12.17 8.02
N VAL A 21 7.96 12.54 9.24
CA VAL A 21 6.56 12.73 9.65
C VAL A 21 6.44 14.15 10.20
N VAL A 22 5.61 14.97 9.56
CA VAL A 22 5.48 16.40 9.86
C VAL A 22 4.03 16.76 10.13
N HIS A 23 3.83 17.76 10.99
CA HIS A 23 2.52 18.28 11.40
C HIS A 23 1.58 17.27 12.07
N CYS A 24 2.05 16.05 12.32
CA CYS A 24 1.33 15.05 13.10
C CYS A 24 1.55 15.24 14.61
N SER A 25 0.50 15.04 15.39
CA SER A 25 0.64 14.87 16.85
C SER A 25 1.44 13.61 17.19
N PRO A 26 2.01 13.49 18.41
CA PRO A 26 2.74 12.29 18.81
C PRO A 26 1.93 10.98 18.67
N ALA A 27 0.61 11.02 18.90
CA ALA A 27 -0.25 9.85 18.71
C ALA A 27 -0.42 9.50 17.22
N GLN A 28 -0.58 10.51 16.36
CA GLN A 28 -0.67 10.31 14.91
C GLN A 28 0.65 9.80 14.34
N ASP A 29 1.80 10.27 14.82
CA ASP A 29 3.12 9.78 14.39
C ASP A 29 3.25 8.26 14.58
N VAL A 30 2.85 7.74 15.75
CA VAL A 30 2.85 6.30 16.02
C VAL A 30 1.94 5.54 15.04
N ILE A 31 0.73 6.06 14.81
CA ILE A 31 -0.25 5.44 13.90
C ILE A 31 0.28 5.39 12.47
N VAL A 32 0.79 6.50 11.96
CA VAL A 32 1.22 6.62 10.56
C VAL A 32 2.48 5.78 10.31
N ARG A 33 3.43 5.77 11.24
CA ARG A 33 4.63 4.91 11.12
C ARG A 33 4.26 3.43 11.09
N ALA A 34 3.37 3.00 11.99
CA ALA A 34 2.89 1.62 12.00
C ALA A 34 2.15 1.26 10.70
N ALA A 35 1.26 2.15 10.23
CA ALA A 35 0.53 1.95 8.97
C ALA A 35 1.49 1.83 7.78
N LEU A 36 2.53 2.66 7.70
CA LEU A 36 3.50 2.62 6.60
C LEU A 36 4.38 1.34 6.63
N ASP A 37 4.77 0.89 7.83
CA ASP A 37 5.51 -0.36 7.99
C ASP A 37 4.66 -1.59 7.62
N HIS A 38 3.37 -1.57 7.96
CA HIS A 38 2.43 -2.60 7.52
C HIS A 38 2.20 -2.53 6.02
N ALA A 39 1.92 -1.36 5.44
CA ALA A 39 1.75 -1.15 4.00
C ALA A 39 2.90 -1.73 3.19
N LYS A 40 4.15 -1.50 3.62
CA LYS A 40 5.35 -2.13 3.04
C LYS A 40 5.27 -3.66 3.04
N SER A 41 4.87 -4.26 4.15
CA SER A 41 4.75 -5.72 4.31
C SER A 41 3.64 -6.30 3.43
N LEU A 42 2.50 -5.61 3.35
CA LEU A 42 1.39 -5.99 2.48
C LEU A 42 1.82 -5.92 1.00
N ALA A 43 2.44 -4.82 0.57
CA ALA A 43 2.88 -4.63 -0.81
C ALA A 43 3.94 -5.65 -1.24
N ILE A 44 4.84 -6.10 -0.34
CA ILE A 44 5.78 -7.20 -0.61
C ILE A 44 5.03 -8.50 -0.95
N THR A 45 4.01 -8.82 -0.15
CA THR A 45 3.24 -10.04 -0.33
C THR A 45 2.39 -9.97 -1.59
N ALA A 46 1.69 -8.84 -1.80
CA ALA A 46 0.91 -8.58 -2.99
C ALA A 46 1.75 -8.69 -4.27
N ALA A 47 2.94 -8.08 -4.31
CA ALA A 47 3.86 -8.19 -5.44
C ALA A 47 4.26 -9.65 -5.76
N SER A 48 4.27 -10.53 -4.75
CA SER A 48 4.56 -11.95 -4.91
C SER A 48 3.33 -12.76 -5.35
N ALA A 49 2.12 -12.29 -5.00
CA ALA A 49 0.86 -12.94 -5.35
C ALA A 49 0.33 -12.58 -6.73
N VAL A 50 0.89 -11.55 -7.39
CA VAL A 50 0.52 -11.23 -8.79
C VAL A 50 0.75 -12.45 -9.69
N GLY A 51 -0.33 -12.94 -10.29
CA GLY A 51 -0.41 -14.11 -11.16
C GLY A 51 -1.85 -14.29 -11.63
N ASP A 52 -2.10 -15.29 -12.49
CA ASP A 52 -3.43 -15.62 -12.99
C ASP A 52 -4.28 -16.25 -11.87
N THR A 53 -4.91 -15.39 -11.07
CA THR A 53 -5.65 -15.74 -9.85
C THR A 53 -6.99 -15.02 -9.81
N PRO A 54 -7.97 -15.54 -9.04
CA PRO A 54 -9.25 -14.85 -8.83
C PRO A 54 -9.10 -13.44 -8.24
N ASP A 55 -8.10 -13.22 -7.37
CA ASP A 55 -7.85 -11.90 -6.77
C ASP A 55 -7.26 -10.93 -7.80
N TYR A 56 -6.35 -11.38 -8.67
CA TYR A 56 -5.88 -10.57 -9.79
C TYR A 56 -7.06 -10.20 -10.71
N ALA A 57 -7.87 -11.19 -11.10
CA ALA A 57 -9.00 -10.97 -11.99
C ALA A 57 -10.04 -10.00 -11.40
N ARG A 58 -10.24 -10.02 -10.07
CA ARG A 58 -11.17 -9.13 -9.38
C ARG A 58 -10.77 -7.66 -9.47
N TRP A 59 -9.47 -7.36 -9.42
CA TRP A 59 -8.97 -5.99 -9.27
C TRP A 59 -8.30 -5.41 -10.50
N PHE A 60 -7.79 -6.26 -11.40
CA PHE A 60 -7.12 -5.86 -12.63
C PHE A 60 -7.77 -6.42 -13.91
N GLY A 61 -8.79 -7.27 -13.78
CA GLY A 61 -9.49 -7.85 -14.92
C GLY A 61 -8.73 -9.00 -15.57
N THR A 62 -8.94 -9.21 -16.87
CA THR A 62 -8.35 -10.35 -17.60
C THR A 62 -6.83 -10.37 -17.46
N TYR A 63 -6.30 -11.51 -17.05
CA TYR A 63 -4.86 -11.71 -16.92
C TYR A 63 -4.15 -11.56 -18.27
N SER A 64 -3.04 -10.81 -18.26
CA SER A 64 -2.05 -10.81 -19.31
C SER A 64 -0.67 -10.64 -18.70
N ASP A 65 0.35 -11.24 -19.31
CA ASP A 65 1.72 -11.14 -18.78
C ASP A 65 2.20 -9.68 -18.70
N ARG A 66 1.79 -8.84 -19.65
CA ARG A 66 2.10 -7.41 -19.65
C ARG A 66 1.51 -6.71 -18.43
N ASN A 67 0.21 -6.84 -18.20
CA ASN A 67 -0.45 -6.14 -17.09
C ASN A 67 -0.01 -6.72 -15.74
N ALA A 68 0.26 -8.02 -15.67
CA ALA A 68 0.81 -8.65 -14.48
C ALA A 68 2.21 -8.11 -14.14
N GLU A 69 3.09 -7.94 -15.13
CA GLU A 69 4.40 -7.34 -14.88
C GLU A 69 4.31 -5.85 -14.51
N THR A 70 3.38 -5.09 -15.09
CA THR A 70 3.07 -3.72 -14.64
C THR A 70 2.64 -3.73 -13.17
N ALA A 71 1.68 -4.57 -12.80
CA ALA A 71 1.18 -4.63 -11.42
C ALA A 71 2.31 -4.95 -10.42
N ARG A 72 3.13 -5.95 -10.77
CA ARG A 72 4.29 -6.37 -9.98
C ARG A 72 5.33 -5.28 -9.86
N ALA A 73 5.62 -4.56 -10.96
CA ALA A 73 6.59 -3.47 -10.97
C ALA A 73 6.14 -2.31 -10.07
N THR A 74 4.88 -1.89 -10.18
CA THR A 74 4.29 -0.83 -9.35
C THR A 74 4.37 -1.17 -7.86
N LEU A 75 3.90 -2.36 -7.44
CA LEU A 75 3.97 -2.80 -6.05
C LEU A 75 5.42 -2.88 -5.53
N LYS A 76 6.36 -3.38 -6.35
CA LYS A 76 7.79 -3.38 -6.00
C LYS A 76 8.34 -1.96 -5.87
N SER A 77 7.88 -1.01 -6.67
CA SER A 77 8.30 0.39 -6.56
C SER A 77 7.79 1.05 -5.28
N VAL A 78 6.54 0.79 -4.89
CA VAL A 78 5.99 1.19 -3.58
C VAL A 78 6.88 0.68 -2.45
N VAL A 79 7.24 -0.62 -2.47
CA VAL A 79 8.17 -1.20 -1.48
C VAL A 79 9.53 -0.51 -1.47
N ARG A 80 10.08 -0.18 -2.66
CA ARG A 80 11.37 0.53 -2.76
C ARG A 80 11.29 1.94 -2.18
N ALA A 81 10.22 2.68 -2.44
CA ALA A 81 10.01 4.02 -1.89
C ALA A 81 10.05 4.00 -0.36
N ILE A 82 9.33 3.06 0.26
CA ILE A 82 9.31 2.91 1.72
C ILE A 82 10.68 2.45 2.24
N ARG A 83 11.36 1.51 1.59
CA ARG A 83 12.69 1.04 2.05
C ARG A 83 13.79 2.10 1.94
N ALA A 84 13.69 3.00 0.97
CA ALA A 84 14.67 4.05 0.75
C ALA A 84 14.65 5.16 1.83
N GLY A 85 13.61 5.21 2.67
CA GLY A 85 13.50 6.22 3.72
C GLY A 85 13.12 7.62 3.21
N GLY A 86 12.62 7.73 1.97
CA GLY A 86 12.32 9.00 1.31
C GLY A 86 10.83 9.39 1.32
N VAL A 87 9.99 8.66 2.05
CA VAL A 87 8.56 8.98 2.18
C VAL A 87 8.38 10.03 3.28
N SER A 88 7.75 11.13 2.91
CA SER A 88 7.35 12.20 3.82
C SER A 88 5.84 12.12 4.02
N LEU A 89 5.40 12.07 5.27
CA LEU A 89 4.00 11.98 5.66
C LEU A 89 3.64 13.24 6.43
N GLN A 90 2.68 14.00 5.90
CA GLN A 90 2.23 15.24 6.51
C GLN A 90 0.79 15.10 6.98
N CYS A 91 0.53 15.36 8.26
CA CYS A 91 -0.86 15.44 8.75
C CYS A 91 -1.44 16.83 8.46
N ASP A 92 -2.45 16.87 7.61
CA ASP A 92 -3.17 18.07 7.24
C ASP A 92 -4.48 18.22 8.03
N THR A 93 -5.03 19.42 8.00
CA THR A 93 -6.33 19.77 8.57
C THR A 93 -7.37 19.94 7.44
N LEU A 94 -8.66 19.93 7.76
CA LEU A 94 -9.75 20.21 6.80
C LEU A 94 -9.71 21.62 6.18
N ARG A 95 -8.79 22.49 6.64
CA ARG A 95 -8.60 23.84 6.10
C ARG A 95 -7.45 23.89 5.09
N ASP A 96 -6.65 22.84 5.02
CA ASP A 96 -5.56 22.72 4.07
C ASP A 96 -6.11 22.28 2.71
N GLN A 97 -5.46 22.71 1.63
CA GLN A 97 -5.90 22.37 0.28
C GLN A 97 -5.82 20.85 0.08
N GLY A 98 -6.81 20.25 -0.57
CA GLY A 98 -6.84 18.81 -0.89
C GLY A 98 -7.55 17.95 0.14
N CYS A 99 -7.71 18.39 1.40
CA CYS A 99 -8.52 17.67 2.38
C CYS A 99 -9.93 18.23 2.46
N GLY A 100 -10.88 17.60 1.76
CA GLY A 100 -12.31 17.76 1.99
C GLY A 100 -12.84 16.76 3.02
N ASN A 101 -14.15 16.55 3.03
CA ASN A 101 -14.79 15.68 4.02
C ASN A 101 -14.61 14.19 3.71
N ASP A 102 -14.36 13.84 2.45
CA ASP A 102 -14.39 12.45 1.97
C ASP A 102 -13.01 11.95 1.51
N GLU A 103 -12.03 12.84 1.38
CA GLU A 103 -10.66 12.53 1.01
C GLU A 103 -9.89 11.98 2.22
N TYR A 104 -9.20 10.86 2.05
CA TYR A 104 -8.35 10.26 3.10
C TYR A 104 -6.92 10.77 3.05
N ALA A 105 -6.37 10.90 1.85
CA ALA A 105 -5.04 11.43 1.60
C ALA A 105 -4.96 11.97 0.17
N TRP A 106 -3.84 12.60 -0.16
CA TRP A 106 -3.55 13.03 -1.52
C TRP A 106 -2.04 13.24 -1.73
N VAL A 107 -1.62 13.29 -2.99
CA VAL A 107 -0.22 13.55 -3.41
C VAL A 107 -0.12 14.46 -4.62
N TYR A 108 1.06 15.03 -4.85
CA TYR A 108 1.47 15.51 -6.17
C TYR A 108 2.32 14.43 -6.85
N ALA A 109 1.79 13.80 -7.91
CA ALA A 109 2.44 12.68 -8.61
C ALA A 109 3.85 12.97 -9.15
N ASP A 110 4.18 14.25 -9.39
CA ASP A 110 5.49 14.73 -9.88
C ASP A 110 6.46 15.17 -8.76
N LYS A 111 6.05 15.08 -7.49
CA LYS A 111 6.86 15.43 -6.30
C LYS A 111 7.04 14.23 -5.35
N PRO A 112 7.73 13.16 -5.77
CA PRO A 112 7.94 11.98 -4.94
C PRO A 112 8.80 12.27 -3.70
N TYR A 113 8.53 11.69 -2.52
CA TYR A 113 7.38 10.86 -2.11
C TYR A 113 6.67 11.53 -0.93
N HIS A 114 6.01 12.68 -1.16
CA HIS A 114 5.32 13.42 -0.10
C HIS A 114 3.80 13.16 -0.14
N ILE A 115 3.27 12.62 0.95
CA ILE A 115 1.86 12.26 1.14
C ILE A 115 1.23 13.18 2.18
N TYR A 116 0.09 13.76 1.83
CA TYR A 116 -0.72 14.60 2.70
C TYR A 116 -1.89 13.76 3.24
N LEU A 117 -1.96 13.60 4.55
CA LEU A 117 -2.94 12.77 5.24
C LEU A 117 -4.05 13.65 5.81
N CYS A 118 -5.28 13.40 5.39
CA CYS A 118 -6.44 14.13 5.87
C CYS A 118 -6.94 13.55 7.22
N PRO A 119 -7.75 14.30 7.99
CA PRO A 119 -8.24 13.82 9.28
C PRO A 119 -8.99 12.49 9.22
N SER A 120 -9.77 12.27 8.17
CA SER A 120 -10.55 11.04 7.90
C SER A 120 -9.68 9.78 7.78
N PHE A 121 -8.40 9.89 7.37
CA PHE A 121 -7.45 8.77 7.35
C PHE A 121 -7.35 8.07 8.71
N PHE A 122 -7.39 8.85 9.79
CA PHE A 122 -7.22 8.31 11.14
C PHE A 122 -8.44 7.49 11.61
N ASP A 123 -9.60 7.71 10.99
CA ASP A 123 -10.85 7.00 11.28
C ASP A 123 -11.00 5.70 10.46
N MET A 124 -10.17 5.52 9.43
CA MET A 124 -10.18 4.30 8.62
C MET A 124 -9.82 3.06 9.45
N PRO A 125 -10.37 1.89 9.12
CA PRO A 125 -9.93 0.65 9.75
C PRO A 125 -8.48 0.32 9.39
N VAL A 126 -7.83 -0.43 10.27
CA VAL A 126 -6.57 -1.13 9.93
C VAL A 126 -6.89 -2.51 9.39
N LEU A 127 -6.11 -3.03 8.45
CA LEU A 127 -6.38 -4.33 7.82
C LEU A 127 -6.57 -5.46 8.85
N ALA A 128 -5.74 -5.48 9.90
CA ALA A 128 -5.80 -6.49 10.97
C ALA A 128 -7.10 -6.46 11.80
N SER A 129 -7.88 -5.38 11.72
CA SER A 129 -9.17 -5.26 12.42
C SER A 129 -10.35 -5.82 11.64
N LEU A 130 -10.17 -6.12 10.34
CA LEU A 130 -11.25 -6.54 9.46
C LEU A 130 -11.73 -7.97 9.75
N ARG A 131 -13.04 -8.20 9.62
CA ARG A 131 -13.66 -9.53 9.78
C ARG A 131 -14.44 -9.96 8.53
N PRO A 132 -14.56 -11.28 8.27
CA PRO A 132 -15.08 -11.72 6.98
C PRO A 132 -16.52 -11.27 6.82
N GLY A 133 -16.85 -10.73 5.65
CA GLY A 133 -18.19 -10.20 5.35
C GLY A 133 -18.48 -8.82 5.96
N THR A 134 -17.50 -8.15 6.57
CA THR A 134 -17.68 -6.76 7.02
C THR A 134 -17.52 -5.78 5.87
N ARG A 135 -18.34 -4.73 5.87
CA ARG A 135 -18.30 -3.60 4.93
C ARG A 135 -17.38 -2.46 5.38
N ALA A 136 -16.70 -2.64 6.50
CA ALA A 136 -15.88 -1.61 7.14
C ALA A 136 -14.76 -1.11 6.22
N SER A 137 -14.31 -1.95 5.29
CA SER A 137 -13.29 -1.62 4.30
C SER A 137 -13.86 -1.39 2.89
N ASP A 138 -15.17 -1.16 2.71
CA ASP A 138 -15.72 -0.91 1.36
C ASP A 138 -15.00 0.25 0.63
N ASN A 139 -14.40 1.17 1.39
CA ASN A 139 -13.57 2.30 0.93
C ASN A 139 -12.08 2.19 1.35
N GLY A 140 -11.61 0.98 1.69
CA GLY A 140 -10.21 0.71 2.02
C GLY A 140 -9.83 0.72 3.49
N THR A 141 -8.53 0.70 3.74
CA THR A 141 -7.87 0.68 5.05
C THR A 141 -6.74 1.70 5.08
N ARG A 142 -6.26 2.06 6.28
CA ARG A 142 -5.09 2.97 6.40
C ARG A 142 -3.89 2.47 5.62
N GLU A 143 -3.59 1.17 5.72
CA GLU A 143 -2.46 0.58 5.01
C GLU A 143 -2.69 0.60 3.49
N GLY A 144 -3.92 0.31 3.06
CA GLY A 144 -4.33 0.38 1.66
C GLY A 144 -4.18 1.77 1.06
N THR A 145 -4.64 2.80 1.78
CA THR A 145 -4.53 4.20 1.35
C THR A 145 -3.08 4.63 1.15
N LEU A 146 -2.15 4.21 2.02
CA LEU A 146 -0.74 4.52 1.80
C LEU A 146 -0.17 3.84 0.54
N ILE A 147 -0.67 2.66 0.16
CA ILE A 147 -0.28 1.99 -1.09
C ILE A 147 -0.89 2.71 -2.30
N HIS A 148 -2.15 3.12 -2.20
CA HIS A 148 -2.84 3.96 -3.19
C HIS A 148 -2.01 5.22 -3.48
N GLU A 149 -1.73 6.03 -2.45
CA GLU A 149 -0.98 7.29 -2.61
C GLU A 149 0.43 7.08 -3.16
N LEU A 150 1.12 6.03 -2.70
CA LEU A 150 2.45 5.72 -3.21
C LEU A 150 2.45 5.27 -4.67
N SER A 151 1.35 4.73 -5.17
CA SER A 151 1.23 4.28 -6.56
C SER A 151 1.11 5.44 -7.56
N HIS A 152 0.52 6.57 -7.15
CA HIS A 152 0.36 7.76 -7.99
C HIS A 152 1.68 8.38 -8.44
N PHE A 153 2.74 8.27 -7.64
CA PHE A 153 4.03 8.85 -8.03
C PHE A 153 4.52 8.24 -9.35
N ARG A 154 4.93 9.09 -10.30
CA ARG A 154 5.40 8.65 -11.62
C ARG A 154 6.59 7.70 -11.56
N SER A 155 7.41 7.80 -10.52
CA SER A 155 8.54 6.90 -10.26
C SER A 155 8.14 5.54 -9.67
N ALA A 156 6.86 5.38 -9.29
CA ALA A 156 6.31 4.15 -8.74
C ALA A 156 5.47 3.39 -9.76
N GLY A 157 4.29 3.92 -10.08
CA GLY A 157 3.35 3.38 -11.07
C GLY A 157 2.71 4.45 -11.93
N GLY A 158 2.64 5.70 -11.45
CA GLY A 158 1.97 6.78 -12.17
C GLY A 158 0.48 6.53 -12.34
N THR A 159 -0.13 5.87 -11.36
CA THR A 159 -1.56 5.56 -11.38
C THR A 159 -2.42 6.82 -11.28
N GLU A 160 -3.67 6.69 -11.68
CA GLU A 160 -4.71 7.72 -11.58
C GLU A 160 -5.89 7.20 -10.74
N ASP A 161 -6.86 8.07 -10.50
CA ASP A 161 -8.11 7.75 -9.79
C ASP A 161 -9.26 7.56 -10.77
N HIS A 162 -9.42 6.34 -11.28
CA HIS A 162 -10.53 5.99 -12.17
C HIS A 162 -11.76 5.47 -11.40
N CYS A 163 -11.56 4.95 -10.20
CA CYS A 163 -12.63 4.51 -9.29
C CYS A 163 -12.16 4.54 -7.83
N TYR A 164 -13.12 4.56 -6.89
CA TYR A 164 -12.82 4.80 -5.45
C TYR A 164 -13.37 3.75 -4.48
N THR A 165 -14.27 2.86 -4.90
CA THR A 165 -14.90 1.88 -3.99
C THR A 165 -14.64 0.47 -4.47
N ARG A 166 -14.58 -0.49 -3.55
CA ARG A 166 -14.46 -1.91 -3.89
C ARG A 166 -15.47 -2.33 -4.98
N ARG A 167 -16.72 -1.87 -4.86
CA ARG A 167 -17.80 -2.19 -5.81
C ARG A 167 -17.54 -1.61 -7.18
N ASP A 168 -17.18 -0.33 -7.26
CA ASP A 168 -16.99 0.37 -8.53
C ASP A 168 -15.72 -0.12 -9.23
N CYS A 169 -14.63 -0.33 -8.47
CA CYS A 169 -13.37 -0.83 -9.00
C CYS A 169 -13.45 -2.27 -9.47
N MET A 170 -14.16 -3.15 -8.77
CA MET A 170 -14.45 -4.50 -9.27
C MET A 170 -15.29 -4.45 -10.56
N GLY A 171 -16.27 -3.55 -10.63
CA GLY A 171 -17.09 -3.35 -11.83
C GLY A 171 -16.28 -2.86 -13.03
N MET A 172 -15.33 -1.94 -12.80
CA MET A 172 -14.40 -1.41 -13.79
C MET A 172 -13.42 -2.47 -14.27
N ALA A 173 -12.83 -3.27 -13.37
CA ALA A 173 -11.90 -4.34 -13.74
C ALA A 173 -12.50 -5.37 -14.72
N LEU A 174 -13.81 -5.62 -14.64
CA LEU A 174 -14.51 -6.53 -15.55
C LEU A 174 -14.72 -5.95 -16.94
N GLN A 175 -14.82 -4.63 -17.07
CA GLN A 175 -15.22 -3.94 -18.31
C GLN A 175 -14.04 -3.25 -19.00
N GLU A 176 -13.12 -2.73 -18.21
CA GLU A 176 -12.05 -1.80 -18.62
C GLU A 176 -10.73 -2.18 -17.92
N PRO A 177 -10.13 -3.36 -18.20
CA PRO A 177 -8.91 -3.81 -17.55
C PRO A 177 -7.71 -2.87 -17.77
N ASP A 178 -7.70 -2.11 -18.87
CA ASP A 178 -6.68 -1.10 -19.14
C ASP A 178 -6.79 0.10 -18.16
N LEU A 179 -8.00 0.50 -17.76
CA LEU A 179 -8.18 1.48 -16.68
C LEU A 179 -7.86 0.86 -15.31
N ALA A 180 -8.23 -0.41 -15.11
CA ALA A 180 -7.99 -1.09 -13.83
C ALA A 180 -6.51 -1.22 -13.48
N ILE A 181 -5.62 -1.41 -14.46
CA ILE A 181 -4.17 -1.47 -14.23
C ILE A 181 -3.54 -0.09 -13.99
N GLU A 182 -4.20 0.98 -14.46
CA GLU A 182 -3.80 2.38 -14.27
C GLU A 182 -4.42 2.99 -12.99
N ASN A 183 -5.37 2.32 -12.35
CA ASN A 183 -6.09 2.84 -11.19
C ASN A 183 -5.41 2.54 -9.84
N ALA A 184 -5.18 3.57 -9.02
CA ALA A 184 -4.51 3.45 -7.71
C ALA A 184 -5.27 2.51 -6.74
N ASP A 185 -6.60 2.62 -6.72
CA ASP A 185 -7.45 1.84 -5.83
C ASP A 185 -7.48 0.34 -6.17
N SER A 186 -7.19 -0.03 -7.41
CA SER A 186 -7.03 -1.43 -7.81
C SER A 186 -5.84 -2.07 -7.09
N TYR A 187 -4.74 -1.32 -6.91
CA TYR A 187 -3.57 -1.76 -6.16
C TYR A 187 -3.83 -1.84 -4.66
N GLN A 188 -4.57 -0.87 -4.12
CA GLN A 188 -5.04 -0.90 -2.74
C GLN A 188 -5.84 -2.18 -2.48
N TYR A 189 -6.93 -2.40 -3.21
CA TYR A 189 -7.83 -3.51 -2.94
C TYR A 189 -7.21 -4.87 -3.26
N PHE A 190 -6.39 -4.99 -4.31
CA PHE A 190 -5.62 -6.20 -4.57
C PHE A 190 -4.72 -6.54 -3.38
N THR A 191 -4.02 -5.54 -2.83
CA THR A 191 -3.10 -5.76 -1.71
C THR A 191 -3.84 -6.13 -0.43
N GLU A 192 -4.95 -5.47 -0.15
CA GLU A 192 -5.80 -5.80 1.00
C GLU A 192 -6.35 -7.22 0.91
N ASP A 193 -6.93 -7.60 -0.23
CA ASP A 193 -7.60 -8.89 -0.41
C ASP A 193 -6.64 -10.08 -0.40
N VAL A 194 -5.51 -9.98 -1.09
CA VAL A 194 -4.50 -11.05 -1.13
C VAL A 194 -4.08 -11.45 0.28
N ILE A 195 -3.91 -10.47 1.17
CA ILE A 195 -3.53 -10.72 2.57
C ILE A 195 -4.71 -11.16 3.40
N TYR A 196 -5.84 -10.47 3.23
CA TYR A 196 -7.05 -10.72 3.98
C TYR A 196 -7.50 -12.18 3.83
N TYR A 197 -7.53 -12.70 2.60
CA TYR A 197 -7.90 -14.08 2.31
C TYR A 197 -6.79 -15.09 2.61
N ALA A 198 -5.51 -14.75 2.45
CA ALA A 198 -4.41 -15.62 2.87
C ALA A 198 -4.37 -15.84 4.40
N SER A 199 -4.88 -14.88 5.18
CA SER A 199 -4.96 -14.97 6.65
C SER A 199 -6.16 -15.77 7.16
N GLN A 200 -7.09 -16.18 6.29
CA GLN A 200 -8.26 -16.96 6.70
C GLN A 200 -7.90 -18.45 6.78
N PRO A 201 -8.34 -19.17 7.84
CA PRO A 201 -8.28 -20.62 7.85
C PRO A 201 -9.09 -21.13 6.66
N VAL A 202 -8.44 -21.90 5.78
CA VAL A 202 -9.16 -22.62 4.72
C VAL A 202 -10.16 -23.53 5.41
N ILE A 203 -11.46 -23.27 5.22
CA ILE A 203 -12.51 -24.18 5.68
C ILE A 203 -12.24 -25.53 5.01
N GLY A 204 -11.74 -26.50 5.78
CA GLY A 204 -11.40 -27.84 5.32
C GLY A 204 -9.92 -28.19 5.15
N LYS A 205 -8.96 -27.31 5.49
CA LYS A 205 -7.54 -27.70 5.55
C LYS A 205 -7.05 -27.62 6.99
N ALA A 206 -6.68 -28.77 7.57
CA ALA A 206 -6.00 -28.79 8.85
C ALA A 206 -4.66 -28.05 8.72
N SER A 207 -4.38 -27.15 9.67
CA SER A 207 -3.09 -26.47 9.79
C SER A 207 -1.95 -27.49 9.93
N PRO A 208 -0.77 -27.23 9.37
CA PRO A 208 0.42 -28.03 9.64
C PRO A 208 0.84 -27.96 11.12
#